data_AF-A0A965P8I7-F1
#
_entry.id   AF-A0A965P8I7-F1
#
_cell.length_a   1.000
_cell.length_b   1.000
_cell.length_c   1.000
_cell.angle_alpha   90.00
_cell.angle_beta   90.00
_cell.angle_gamma   90.00
#
_symmetry.space_group_name_H-M   'P 1'
#
loop_
_entity.id
_entity.type
_entity.pdbx_description
1 polymer ?
#
loop_
_entity_poly.entity_id
_entity_poly.type
_entity_poly.pdbx_seq_one_letter_code
_entity_poly.pdbx_strand_id
1 'polypeptide(L)'
;MFRVAGKGWPAGWHAVHLHAVGSCEAPGFTSAGGHVNHAEGARPHGLLNKNGGPDLGDLQNVFAAADGAANADVYLAWEGLDAHESDYVDANGLSFVVHANADDYVSQPIGGAGARIACGVFEPVVVTAR
;
A
#
# COMPACT_ATOMS: atom_id res chain seq x y z
N MET A 1 2.73 -5.24 10.32
CA MET A 1 4.05 -4.74 9.92
C MET A 1 4.41 -5.43 8.61
N PHE A 2 4.86 -4.69 7.61
CA PHE A 2 5.33 -5.21 6.33
C PHE A 2 6.73 -4.70 6.06
N ARG A 3 7.59 -5.54 5.51
CA ARG A 3 8.89 -5.12 5.01
C ARG A 3 8.79 -4.82 3.53
N VAL A 4 9.15 -3.60 3.16
CA VAL A 4 9.21 -3.14 1.76
C VAL A 4 10.67 -3.06 1.36
N ALA A 5 11.06 -3.81 0.32
CA ALA A 5 12.39 -3.78 -0.26
C ALA A 5 12.30 -3.60 -1.78
N GLY A 6 12.99 -2.58 -2.31
CA GLY A 6 12.96 -2.20 -3.71
C GLY A 6 14.35 -1.92 -4.27
N LYS A 7 14.48 -2.03 -5.60
CA LYS A 7 15.68 -1.66 -6.35
C LYS A 7 15.27 -0.95 -7.64
N GLY A 8 16.09 0.01 -8.08
CA GLY A 8 15.87 0.74 -9.32
C GLY A 8 14.72 1.75 -9.28
N TRP A 9 14.27 2.15 -8.09
CA TRP A 9 13.27 3.21 -7.95
C TRP A 9 13.92 4.59 -8.16
N PRO A 10 13.16 5.61 -8.61
CA PRO A 10 13.64 6.98 -8.56
C PRO A 10 14.13 7.32 -7.13
N ALA A 11 15.13 8.17 -6.99
CA ALA A 11 15.59 8.57 -5.66
C ALA A 11 14.57 9.51 -5.00
N GLY A 12 14.30 9.32 -3.71
CA GLY A 12 13.38 10.17 -2.94
C GLY A 12 12.30 9.41 -2.18
N TRP A 13 11.29 10.13 -1.73
CA TRP A 13 10.15 9.59 -0.99
C TRP A 13 9.07 9.07 -1.94
N HIS A 14 8.57 7.87 -1.64
CA HIS A 14 7.53 7.20 -2.40
C HIS A 14 6.38 6.79 -1.49
N ALA A 15 5.15 7.06 -1.93
CA ALA A 15 3.96 6.51 -1.29
C ALA A 15 3.94 4.99 -1.45
N VAL A 16 3.45 4.32 -0.41
CA VAL A 16 3.15 2.90 -0.43
C VAL A 16 1.73 2.72 0.08
N HIS A 17 0.92 1.96 -0.65
CA HIS A 17 -0.44 1.66 -0.25
C HIS A 17 -0.74 0.17 -0.42
N LEU A 18 -1.63 -0.37 0.41
CA LEU A 18 -2.28 -1.65 0.14
C LEU A 18 -3.45 -1.44 -0.81
N HIS A 19 -3.49 -2.25 -1.84
CA HIS A 19 -4.51 -2.26 -2.86
C HIS A 19 -5.36 -3.53 -2.79
N ALA A 20 -6.63 -3.38 -3.17
CA ALA A 20 -7.70 -4.35 -2.94
C ALA A 20 -7.62 -5.63 -3.77
N VAL A 21 -6.73 -5.69 -4.77
CA VAL A 21 -6.58 -6.85 -5.65
C VAL A 21 -5.12 -7.29 -5.65
N GLY A 22 -4.91 -8.59 -5.44
CA GLY A 22 -3.63 -9.28 -5.58
C GLY A 22 -3.24 -9.48 -7.04
N SER A 23 -3.18 -8.39 -7.82
CA SER A 23 -2.72 -8.39 -9.21
C SER A 23 -1.79 -7.21 -9.49
N CYS A 24 -0.71 -7.48 -10.22
CA CYS A 24 0.35 -6.53 -10.53
C CYS A 24 0.69 -6.53 -12.03
N GLU A 25 -0.32 -6.51 -12.89
CA GLU A 25 -0.12 -6.46 -14.34
C GLU A 25 0.51 -5.15 -14.79
N ALA A 26 1.63 -5.26 -15.51
CA ALA A 26 2.32 -4.13 -16.11
C ALA A 26 1.81 -3.84 -17.53
N PRO A 27 1.90 -2.59 -18.01
CA PRO A 27 2.40 -1.41 -17.31
C PRO A 27 1.34 -0.73 -16.43
N GLY A 28 1.80 0.02 -15.42
CA GLY A 28 0.95 0.93 -14.63
C GLY A 28 0.13 0.28 -13.51
N PHE A 29 0.12 -1.06 -13.38
CA PHE A 29 -0.38 -1.78 -12.22
C PHE A 29 -1.83 -1.43 -11.83
N THR A 30 -2.66 -1.08 -12.80
CA THR A 30 -4.07 -0.70 -12.57
C THR A 30 -4.92 -1.90 -12.13
N SER A 31 -4.51 -3.12 -12.49
CA SER A 31 -5.14 -4.38 -12.07
C SER A 31 -5.13 -4.60 -10.56
N ALA A 32 -4.27 -3.91 -9.81
CA ALA A 32 -4.30 -3.89 -8.34
C ALA A 32 -5.59 -3.26 -7.77
N GLY A 33 -6.39 -2.54 -8.57
CA GLY A 33 -7.59 -1.86 -8.08
C GLY A 33 -7.27 -0.58 -7.29
N GLY A 34 -8.21 -0.15 -6.44
CA GLY A 34 -8.02 0.98 -5.51
C GLY A 34 -7.38 0.55 -4.18
N HIS A 35 -7.27 1.47 -3.21
CA HIS A 35 -6.86 1.12 -1.85
C HIS A 35 -7.83 0.08 -1.26
N VAL A 36 -7.32 -0.78 -0.37
CA VAL A 36 -8.16 -1.78 0.30
C VAL A 36 -9.32 -1.09 1.05
N ASN A 37 -10.54 -1.57 0.83
CA ASN A 37 -11.79 -1.04 1.40
C ASN A 37 -12.14 0.42 1.04
N HIS A 38 -11.67 0.96 -0.10
CA HIS A 38 -12.07 2.27 -0.62
C HIS A 38 -13.49 2.28 -1.24
N ALA A 39 -14.47 1.63 -0.60
CA ALA A 39 -15.86 1.58 -1.05
C ALA A 39 -16.67 2.80 -0.53
N GLU A 40 -17.88 2.99 -1.04
CA GLU A 40 -18.77 4.09 -0.62
C GLU A 40 -19.05 4.01 0.90
N GLY A 41 -18.73 5.08 1.64
CA GLY A 41 -18.81 5.12 3.11
C GLY A 41 -17.51 4.75 3.84
N ALA A 42 -16.42 4.47 3.11
CA ALA A 42 -15.09 4.25 3.67
C ALA A 42 -14.46 5.51 4.27
N ARG A 43 -13.43 5.31 5.12
CA ARG A 43 -12.63 6.40 5.69
C ARG A 43 -11.85 7.13 4.58
N PRO A 44 -11.69 8.46 4.66
CA PRO A 44 -10.93 9.21 3.67
C PRO A 44 -9.43 8.89 3.77
N HIS A 45 -8.74 8.99 2.63
CA HIS A 45 -7.27 8.84 2.54
C HIS A 45 -6.54 9.77 3.50
N GLY A 46 -5.45 9.28 4.08
CA GLY A 46 -4.39 10.07 4.68
C GLY A 46 -4.20 9.80 6.18
N LEU A 47 -2.97 9.42 6.55
CA LEU A 47 -2.53 9.25 7.95
C LEU A 47 -2.68 10.53 8.81
N LEU A 48 -2.72 11.70 8.18
CA LEU A 48 -2.86 13.00 8.83
C LEU A 48 -4.22 13.65 8.53
N ASN A 49 -5.15 12.91 7.94
CA ASN A 49 -6.46 13.42 7.58
C ASN A 49 -7.32 13.62 8.84
N LYS A 50 -7.78 14.87 9.04
CA LYS A 50 -8.57 15.27 10.22
C LYS A 50 -10.05 14.89 10.14
N ASN A 51 -10.51 14.40 9.00
CA ASN A 51 -11.90 14.05 8.74
C ASN A 51 -12.18 12.54 8.93
N GLY A 52 -11.43 11.89 9.82
CA GLY A 52 -11.64 10.49 10.18
C GLY A 52 -10.91 9.47 9.29
N GLY A 53 -9.82 9.88 8.63
CA GLY A 53 -8.85 8.93 8.06
C GLY A 53 -8.02 8.23 9.15
N PRO A 54 -7.07 7.35 8.77
CA PRO A 54 -6.70 7.01 7.39
C PRO A 54 -7.63 5.98 6.72
N ASP A 55 -7.50 5.88 5.39
CA ASP A 55 -7.99 4.73 4.65
C ASP A 55 -7.20 3.48 5.08
N LEU A 56 -7.81 2.30 4.98
CA LEU A 56 -7.19 1.04 5.40
C LEU A 56 -5.96 0.66 4.56
N GLY A 57 -5.86 1.21 3.36
CA GLY A 57 -4.71 1.03 2.48
C GLY A 57 -3.49 1.89 2.82
N ASP A 58 -3.63 2.89 3.69
CA ASP A 58 -2.58 3.89 3.86
C ASP A 58 -1.42 3.37 4.72
N LEU A 59 -0.21 3.51 4.20
CA LEU A 59 1.03 3.16 4.89
C LEU A 59 1.98 4.37 4.88
N GLN A 60 3.08 4.25 5.63
CA GLN A 60 4.11 5.29 5.62
C GLN A 60 4.88 5.28 4.28
N ASN A 61 5.27 6.46 3.83
CA ASN A 61 6.20 6.69 2.74
C ASN A 61 7.51 5.94 2.98
N VAL A 62 8.09 5.43 1.89
CA VAL A 62 9.39 4.75 1.86
C VAL A 62 10.40 5.61 1.11
N PHE A 63 11.61 5.73 1.65
CA PHE A 63 12.70 6.46 0.99
C PHE A 63 13.55 5.51 0.14
N ALA A 64 13.72 5.84 -1.13
CA ALA A 64 14.69 5.24 -2.03
C ALA A 64 15.98 6.08 -2.05
N ALA A 65 17.10 5.43 -1.80
CA ALA A 65 18.43 6.04 -1.87
C ALA A 65 18.82 6.42 -3.30
N ALA A 66 19.94 7.14 -3.45
CA ALA A 66 20.41 7.63 -4.74
C ALA A 66 20.71 6.52 -5.77
N ASP A 67 20.99 5.30 -5.31
CA ASP A 67 21.18 4.10 -6.14
C ASP A 67 19.86 3.37 -6.46
N GLY A 68 18.72 3.94 -6.04
CA GLY A 68 17.38 3.39 -6.22
C GLY A 68 17.05 2.23 -5.29
N ALA A 69 17.88 1.95 -4.26
CA ALA A 69 17.58 0.96 -3.25
C ALA A 69 16.65 1.52 -2.17
N ALA A 70 15.65 0.74 -1.77
CA ALA A 70 14.75 1.06 -0.67
C ALA A 70 14.65 -0.14 0.27
N ASN A 71 14.63 0.13 1.58
CA ASN A 71 14.39 -0.89 2.60
C ASN A 71 13.75 -0.21 3.82
N ALA A 72 12.51 -0.55 4.10
CA ALA A 72 11.76 0.05 5.20
C ALA A 72 10.76 -0.95 5.77
N ASP A 73 10.48 -0.78 7.06
CA ASP A 73 9.34 -1.42 7.69
C ASP A 73 8.20 -0.41 7.76
N VAL A 74 7.02 -0.83 7.31
CA VAL A 74 5.80 -0.04 7.33
C VAL A 74 4.72 -0.74 8.15
N TYR A 75 3.81 0.06 8.70
CA TYR A 75 2.80 -0.38 9.65
C TYR A 75 1.43 0.13 9.20
N LEU A 76 0.44 -0.75 9.33
CA LEU A 76 -0.95 -0.31 9.30
C LEU A 76 -1.19 0.59 10.52
N ALA A 77 -1.79 1.75 10.28
CA ALA A 77 -2.07 2.72 11.32
C ALA A 77 -3.26 2.35 12.22
N TRP A 78 -4.04 1.33 11.84
CA TRP A 78 -5.19 0.82 12.60
C TRP A 78 -4.94 -0.59 13.16
N GLU A 79 -5.79 -1.04 14.09
CA GLU A 79 -5.76 -2.37 14.71
C GLU A 79 -5.90 -3.50 13.67
N GLY A 80 -4.79 -3.82 13.00
CA GLY A 80 -4.52 -5.06 12.28
C GLY A 80 -5.42 -5.41 11.09
N LEU A 81 -4.98 -6.41 10.33
CA LEU A 81 -5.86 -7.18 9.44
C LEU A 81 -6.74 -8.17 10.24
N ASP A 82 -6.54 -8.23 11.56
CA ASP A 82 -7.03 -9.27 12.46
C ASP A 82 -8.52 -9.09 12.84
N ALA A 83 -9.11 -7.92 12.63
CA ALA A 83 -10.54 -7.72 12.88
C ALA A 83 -11.43 -8.44 11.85
N HIS A 84 -10.89 -8.75 10.67
CA HIS A 84 -11.60 -9.33 9.54
C HIS A 84 -10.65 -10.11 8.61
N GLU A 85 -9.97 -11.15 9.10
CA GLU A 85 -9.07 -11.97 8.24
C GLU A 85 -9.73 -12.44 6.93
N SER A 86 -11.06 -12.56 6.90
CA SER A 86 -11.86 -12.90 5.71
C SER A 86 -12.02 -11.79 4.68
N ASP A 87 -11.88 -10.51 5.08
CA ASP A 87 -12.28 -9.37 4.24
C ASP A 87 -11.06 -8.71 3.58
N TYR A 88 -9.86 -8.90 4.14
CA TYR A 88 -8.63 -8.37 3.56
C TYR A 88 -7.94 -9.34 2.61
N VAL A 89 -8.01 -10.63 2.89
CA VAL A 89 -7.50 -11.69 2.01
C VAL A 89 -8.71 -12.47 1.52
N ASP A 90 -9.62 -11.76 0.85
CA ASP A 90 -10.67 -12.41 0.09
C ASP A 90 -10.04 -13.18 -1.10
N ALA A 91 -10.86 -13.83 -1.92
CA ALA A 91 -10.36 -14.59 -3.07
C ALA A 91 -9.54 -13.75 -4.08
N ASN A 92 -9.60 -12.42 -4.03
CA ASN A 92 -8.87 -11.52 -4.91
C ASN A 92 -7.45 -11.24 -4.43
N GLY A 93 -7.14 -11.51 -3.15
CA GLY A 93 -5.85 -11.24 -2.54
C GLY A 93 -5.52 -9.74 -2.43
N LEU A 94 -4.32 -9.43 -1.92
CA LEU A 94 -3.83 -8.07 -1.76
C LEU A 94 -2.58 -7.81 -2.59
N SER A 95 -2.34 -6.53 -2.89
CA SER A 95 -1.05 -6.07 -3.38
C SER A 95 -0.56 -4.84 -2.62
N PHE A 96 0.75 -4.68 -2.52
CA PHE A 96 1.34 -3.39 -2.19
C PHE A 96 1.67 -2.66 -3.49
N VAL A 97 1.39 -1.37 -3.56
CA VAL A 97 1.72 -0.51 -4.69
C VAL A 97 2.62 0.61 -4.22
N VAL A 98 3.69 0.85 -4.97
CA VAL A 98 4.63 1.95 -4.75
C VAL A 98 4.39 2.99 -5.82
N HIS A 99 4.29 4.26 -5.41
CA HIS A 99 4.02 5.36 -6.32
C HIS A 99 5.24 6.24 -6.61
N ALA A 100 5.15 7.04 -7.67
CA ALA A 100 6.23 7.91 -8.12
C ALA A 100 6.58 9.03 -7.13
N ASN A 101 5.60 9.55 -6.40
CA ASN A 101 5.78 10.64 -5.45
C ASN A 101 5.46 10.19 -4.02
N ALA A 102 5.85 11.01 -3.06
CA ALA A 102 5.41 10.89 -1.67
C ALA A 102 3.90 11.13 -1.54
N ASP A 103 3.29 10.44 -0.59
CA ASP A 103 1.98 10.75 -0.04
C ASP A 103 2.10 11.95 0.91
N ASP A 104 1.26 12.97 0.73
CA ASP A 104 1.16 14.13 1.64
C ASP A 104 0.32 13.84 2.91
N TYR A 105 -0.27 12.64 2.97
CA TYR A 105 -1.13 12.08 4.01
C TYR A 105 -2.43 12.85 4.27
N VAL A 106 -2.90 13.66 3.32
CA VAL A 106 -4.11 14.48 3.49
C VAL A 106 -4.96 14.52 2.22
N SER A 107 -4.35 14.76 1.06
CA SER A 107 -5.06 15.00 -0.19
C SER A 107 -5.80 13.75 -0.67
N GLN A 108 -7.02 13.92 -1.16
CA GLN A 108 -7.77 12.80 -1.74
C GLN A 108 -7.42 12.60 -3.22
N PRO A 109 -7.54 11.37 -3.76
CA PRO A 109 -7.84 10.12 -3.06
C PRO A 109 -6.57 9.35 -2.61
N ILE A 110 -5.38 9.83 -2.97
CA ILE A 110 -4.10 9.11 -2.81
C ILE A 110 -2.94 10.01 -2.38
N GLY A 111 -3.23 11.18 -1.81
CA GLY A 111 -2.20 12.06 -1.26
C GLY A 111 -1.23 12.67 -2.25
N GLY A 112 -1.62 12.81 -3.52
CA GLY A 112 -0.72 13.31 -4.57
C GLY A 112 0.38 12.33 -5.00
N ALA A 113 0.27 11.05 -4.61
CA ALA A 113 1.27 10.00 -4.86
C ALA A 113 1.61 9.78 -6.35
N GLY A 114 0.69 10.09 -7.26
CA GLY A 114 0.95 10.00 -8.70
C GLY A 114 0.98 8.56 -9.23
N ALA A 115 1.77 8.32 -10.28
CA ALA A 115 1.78 7.05 -11.02
C ALA A 115 2.27 5.87 -10.17
N ARG A 116 1.75 4.66 -10.44
CA ARG A 116 2.21 3.40 -9.83
C ARG A 116 3.49 2.94 -10.51
N ILE A 117 4.58 2.79 -9.77
CA ILE A 117 5.92 2.48 -10.29
C ILE A 117 6.42 1.08 -9.92
N ALA A 118 5.87 0.47 -8.87
CA ALA A 118 6.11 -0.92 -8.54
C ALA A 118 4.86 -1.51 -7.86
N CYS A 119 4.74 -2.83 -7.92
CA CYS A 119 3.65 -3.58 -7.31
C CYS A 119 4.17 -4.95 -6.88
N GLY A 120 3.67 -5.47 -5.77
CA GLY A 120 3.87 -6.87 -5.41
C GLY A 120 2.65 -7.46 -4.71
N VAL A 121 2.35 -8.71 -5.03
CA VAL A 121 1.23 -9.47 -4.46
C VAL A 121 1.67 -10.18 -3.18
N PHE A 122 0.75 -10.33 -2.23
CA PHE A 122 1.01 -11.12 -1.03
C PHE A 122 0.82 -12.59 -1.33
N GLU A 123 1.86 -13.40 -1.08
CA GLU A 123 1.75 -14.87 -1.14
C GLU A 123 1.47 -15.43 0.27
N PRO A 124 0.50 -16.34 0.42
CA PRO A 124 0.28 -17.04 1.69
C PRO A 124 1.53 -17.84 2.06
N VAL A 125 2.11 -17.55 3.22
CA VAL A 125 3.15 -18.41 3.80
C VAL A 125 2.45 -19.55 4.52
N VAL A 126 2.48 -20.76 3.95
CA VAL A 126 2.04 -21.97 4.65
C VAL A 126 3.02 -22.25 5.78
N VAL A 127 2.67 -21.86 6.99
CA VAL A 127 3.42 -22.23 8.19
C VAL A 127 3.07 -23.67 8.53
N THR A 128 3.89 -24.62 8.08
CA THR A 128 3.80 -25.99 8.59
C THR A 128 4.33 -26.02 10.01
N ALA A 129 3.45 -26.33 10.96
CA ALA A 129 3.85 -26.61 12.33
C ALA A 129 4.87 -27.77 12.33
N ARG A 130 6.01 -27.57 13.01
CA ARG A 130 6.95 -28.64 13.31
C ARG A 130 6.49 -29.43 14.53
#